data_AF-A0A7Y0P3P3-F1
#
_entry.id   AF-A0A7Y0P3P3-F1
#
_cell.length_a   1.000
_cell.length_b   1.000
_cell.length_c   1.000
_cell.angle_alpha   90.00
_cell.angle_beta   90.00
_cell.angle_gamma   90.00
#
_symmetry.space_group_name_H-M   'P 1'
#
loop_
_entity.id
_entity.type
_entity.pdbx_description
1 polymer ?
#
loop_
_entity_poly.entity_id
_entity_poly.type
_entity_poly.pdbx_seq_one_letter_code
_entity_poly.pdbx_strand_id
1 'polypeptide(L)'
;MVDGMATKKYTVTLPEELAEAIRAEVGPGGFSRYVTQAIEHRREQDRLGEAVAWWEEEYGDVTEAELAEAEAERREIERRHAEMARARQVDAGEPAELASEQGQQGAAA
;
A
#
# COMPACT_ATOMS: atom_id res chain seq x y z
N MET A 1 -21.82 -5.96 -20.12
CA MET A 1 -20.81 -5.80 -21.20
C MET A 1 -19.89 -4.69 -20.74
N VAL A 2 -18.67 -5.04 -20.33
CA VAL A 2 -17.68 -4.03 -19.94
C VAL A 2 -17.11 -3.52 -21.25
N ASP A 3 -17.43 -2.29 -21.65
CA ASP A 3 -16.73 -1.64 -22.77
C ASP A 3 -15.23 -1.71 -22.45
N GLY A 4 -14.45 -2.38 -23.32
CA GLY A 4 -13.01 -2.47 -23.14
C GLY A 4 -12.44 -1.05 -23.04
N MET A 5 -11.57 -0.78 -22.06
CA MET A 5 -11.00 0.56 -21.83
C MET A 5 -10.49 1.17 -23.14
N ALA A 6 -11.29 2.04 -23.74
CA ALA A 6 -10.97 2.65 -25.02
C ALA A 6 -9.87 3.69 -24.77
N THR A 7 -8.62 3.33 -25.08
CA THR A 7 -7.49 4.23 -24.98
C THR A 7 -7.49 5.22 -26.15
N LYS A 8 -7.39 6.52 -25.86
CA LYS A 8 -7.20 7.57 -26.86
C LYS A 8 -5.74 8.02 -26.86
N LYS A 9 -5.12 8.11 -28.04
CA LYS A 9 -3.75 8.61 -28.19
C LYS A 9 -3.77 10.15 -28.20
N TYR A 10 -3.00 10.75 -27.31
CA TYR A 10 -2.68 12.17 -27.31
C TYR A 10 -1.18 12.35 -27.58
N THR A 11 -0.82 13.39 -28.32
CA THR A 11 0.58 13.76 -28.56
C THR A 11 0.93 14.93 -27.65
N VAL A 12 2.00 14.78 -26.86
CA VAL A 12 2.54 15.81 -25.98
C VAL A 12 4.03 15.96 -26.25
N THR A 13 4.57 17.16 -26.04
CA THR A 13 6.02 17.41 -26.15
C THR A 13 6.63 17.31 -24.76
N LEU A 14 7.72 16.55 -24.64
CA LEU A 14 8.45 16.34 -23.40
C LEU A 14 9.92 16.70 -23.62
N PRO A 15 10.64 17.19 -22.58
CA PRO A 15 12.09 17.33 -22.64
C PRO A 15 12.75 16.00 -23.03
N GLU A 16 13.68 16.05 -23.98
CA GLU A 16 14.35 14.86 -24.50
C GLU A 16 15.04 14.07 -23.38
N GLU A 17 15.81 14.75 -22.54
CA GLU A 17 16.52 14.11 -21.42
C GLU A 17 15.57 13.36 -20.47
N LEU A 18 14.39 13.93 -20.20
CA LEU A 18 13.39 13.29 -19.34
C LEU A 18 12.76 12.07 -20.02
N ALA A 19 12.41 12.19 -21.30
CA ALA A 19 11.80 11.10 -22.05
C ALA A 19 12.76 9.90 -22.17
N GLU A 20 14.04 10.15 -22.42
CA GLU A 20 15.05 9.10 -22.53
C GLU A 20 15.39 8.49 -21.17
N ALA A 21 15.46 9.29 -20.10
CA ALA A 21 15.64 8.78 -18.74
C ALA A 21 14.52 7.80 -18.35
N ILE A 22 13.27 8.18 -18.59
CA ILE A 22 12.11 7.31 -18.32
C ILE A 22 12.17 6.05 -19.18
N ARG A 23 12.47 6.17 -20.48
CA ARG A 23 12.60 5.00 -21.38
C ARG A 23 13.68 4.03 -20.91
N ALA A 24 14.80 4.53 -20.42
CA ALA A 24 15.87 3.71 -19.87
C ALA A 24 15.43 2.96 -18.60
N GLU A 25 14.64 3.59 -17.73
CA GLU A 25 14.13 2.99 -16.50
C GLU A 25 13.05 1.92 -16.75
N VAL A 26 12.07 2.22 -17.60
CA VAL A 26 10.87 1.38 -17.77
C VAL A 26 11.00 0.34 -18.88
N GLY A 27 12.03 0.48 -19.72
CA GLY A 27 12.30 -0.41 -20.84
C GLY A 27 11.30 -0.27 -22.01
N PRO A 28 11.48 -1.11 -23.05
CA PRO A 28 10.67 -1.05 -24.26
C PRO A 28 9.19 -1.34 -23.96
N GLY A 29 8.30 -0.47 -24.42
CA GLY A 29 6.85 -0.60 -24.24
C GLY A 29 6.33 -0.15 -22.86
N GLY A 30 7.20 0.16 -21.89
CA GLY A 30 6.81 0.61 -20.56
C GLY A 30 6.42 2.09 -20.46
N PHE A 31 6.82 2.91 -21.45
CA PHE A 31 6.68 4.37 -21.38
C PHE A 31 5.23 4.84 -21.23
N SER A 32 4.32 4.28 -22.03
CA SER A 32 2.90 4.66 -21.96
C SER A 32 2.29 4.33 -20.59
N ARG A 33 2.61 3.15 -20.03
CA ARG A 33 2.14 2.73 -18.71
C ARG A 33 2.68 3.66 -17.61
N TYR A 34 3.96 4.00 -17.68
CA TYR A 34 4.57 4.94 -16.74
C TYR A 34 3.88 6.29 -16.77
N VAL A 35 3.67 6.86 -17.97
CA VAL A 35 3.02 8.16 -18.11
C VAL A 35 1.58 8.10 -17.59
N THR A 36 0.83 7.04 -17.88
CA THR A 36 -0.52 6.87 -17.33
C THR A 36 -0.51 6.86 -15.80
N GLN A 37 0.35 6.04 -15.19
CA GLN A 37 0.46 5.96 -13.72
C GLN A 37 0.91 7.29 -13.09
N ALA A 38 1.86 7.98 -13.72
CA ALA A 38 2.32 9.28 -13.25
C ALA A 38 1.20 10.33 -13.30
N ILE A 39 0.40 10.35 -14.36
CA ILE A 39 -0.74 11.28 -14.49
C ILE A 39 -1.84 10.92 -13.49
N GLU A 40 -2.15 9.65 -13.31
CA GLU A 40 -3.14 9.18 -12.32
C GLU A 40 -2.71 9.56 -10.91
N HIS A 41 -1.45 9.28 -10.56
CA HIS A 41 -0.90 9.65 -9.27
C HIS A 41 -0.90 11.17 -9.06
N ARG A 42 -0.50 11.93 -10.07
CA ARG A 42 -0.50 13.39 -9.98
C ARG A 42 -1.90 13.95 -9.77
N ARG A 43 -2.89 13.45 -10.51
CA ARG A 43 -4.29 13.88 -10.37
C ARG A 43 -4.83 13.56 -8.97
N GLU A 44 -4.46 12.42 -8.41
CA GLU A 44 -4.85 12.08 -7.06
C GLU A 44 -4.22 13.03 -6.03
N GLN A 45 -2.92 13.32 -6.16
CA GLN A 45 -2.23 14.28 -5.31
C GLN A 45 -2.83 15.70 -5.42
N ASP A 46 -3.19 16.14 -6.63
CA ASP A 46 -3.80 17.45 -6.83
C ASP A 46 -5.15 17.55 -6.08
N ARG A 47 -5.98 16.49 -6.12
CA ARG A 47 -7.25 16.42 -5.35
C ARG A 47 -7.02 16.39 -3.84
N LEU A 48 -6.02 15.64 -3.39
CA LEU A 48 -5.66 15.62 -1.97
C LEU A 48 -5.19 17.00 -1.51
N GLY A 49 -4.41 17.70 -2.35
CA GLY A 49 -3.99 19.08 -2.09
C GLY A 49 -5.17 20.05 -1.99
N GLU A 50 -6.17 19.93 -2.89
CA GLU A 50 -7.41 20.72 -2.79
C GLU A 50 -8.16 20.45 -1.48
N ALA A 51 -8.23 19.18 -1.05
CA ALA A 51 -8.86 18.82 0.22
C ALA A 51 -8.08 19.40 1.41
N VAL A 52 -6.75 19.29 1.43
CA VAL A 52 -5.91 19.85 2.49
C VAL A 52 -6.08 21.37 2.56
N ALA A 53 -6.06 22.06 1.43
CA ALA A 53 -6.23 23.51 1.39
C ALA A 53 -7.58 23.94 1.97
N TRP A 54 -8.66 23.20 1.71
CA TRP A 54 -9.97 23.46 2.32
C TRP A 54 -9.95 23.29 3.85
N TRP A 55 -9.20 22.31 4.37
CA TRP A 55 -9.07 22.10 5.81
C TRP A 55 -8.22 23.20 6.47
N GLU A 56 -7.13 23.60 5.82
CA GLU A 56 -6.27 24.69 6.31
C GLU A 56 -6.99 26.04 6.30
N GLU A 57 -7.91 26.28 5.37
CA GLU A 57 -8.77 27.47 5.37
C GLU A 57 -9.68 27.52 6.61
N GLU A 58 -10.26 26.39 6.99
CA GLU A 58 -11.22 26.31 8.10
C GLU A 58 -10.55 26.18 9.49
N TYR A 59 -9.44 25.45 9.58
CA TYR A 59 -8.80 25.09 10.85
C TYR A 59 -7.42 25.71 11.06
N GLY A 60 -6.82 26.30 10.02
CA GLY A 60 -5.44 26.77 10.02
C GLY A 60 -4.42 25.68 9.67
N ASP A 61 -3.17 26.10 9.46
CA ASP A 61 -2.07 25.21 9.10
C ASP A 61 -1.78 24.21 10.24
N VAL A 62 -1.46 22.96 9.86
CA VAL A 62 -1.07 21.92 10.83
C VAL A 62 0.33 22.22 11.38
N THR A 63 0.44 22.38 12.69
CA THR A 63 1.73 22.64 13.33
C THR A 63 2.57 21.37 13.47
N GLU A 64 3.89 21.52 13.54
CA GLU A 64 4.81 20.38 13.76
C GLU A 64 4.52 19.64 15.08
N ALA A 65 4.04 20.36 16.10
CA ALA A 65 3.68 19.78 17.40
C ALA A 65 2.44 18.88 17.29
N GLU A 66 1.39 19.35 16.61
CA GLU A 66 0.17 18.56 16.35
C GLU A 66 0.47 17.33 15.48
N LEU A 67 1.33 17.49 14.47
CA LEU A 67 1.76 16.38 13.64
C LEU A 67 2.54 15.33 14.44
N ALA A 68 3.41 15.76 15.35
CA ALA A 68 4.18 14.86 16.21
C ALA A 68 3.28 14.10 17.20
N GLU A 69 2.27 14.77 17.76
CA GLU A 69 1.26 14.14 18.63
C GLU A 69 0.46 13.09 17.86
N ALA A 70 -0.06 13.44 16.68
CA ALA A 70 -0.81 12.52 15.83
C ALA A 70 0.03 11.31 15.38
N GLU A 71 1.31 11.52 15.07
CA GLU A 71 2.26 10.45 14.74
C GLU A 71 2.48 9.49 15.92
N ALA A 72 2.59 10.03 17.15
CA ALA A 72 2.74 9.22 18.36
C ALA A 72 1.48 8.38 18.62
N GLU A 73 0.30 8.97 18.47
CA GLU A 73 -0.98 8.26 18.59
C GLU A 73 -1.10 7.15 17.54
N ARG A 74 -0.77 7.44 16.27
CA ARG A 74 -0.83 6.45 15.19
C ARG A 74 0.05 5.25 15.49
N ARG A 75 1.29 5.46 15.96
CA ARG A 75 2.21 4.38 16.34
C ARG A 75 1.70 3.53 17.49
N GLU A 76 1.05 4.14 18.47
CA GLU A 76 0.41 3.39 19.55
C GLU A 76 -0.72 2.50 19.01
N ILE A 77 -1.57 3.05 18.15
CA ILE A 77 -2.66 2.29 17.51
C ILE A 77 -2.09 1.11 16.71
N GLU A 78 -1.08 1.35 15.87
CA GLU A 78 -0.42 0.30 15.08
C GLU A 78 0.16 -0.81 15.97
N ARG A 79 0.81 -0.45 17.09
CA ARG A 79 1.32 -1.44 18.07
C ARG A 79 0.19 -2.28 18.66
N ARG A 80 -0.89 -1.65 19.11
CA ARG A 80 -2.07 -2.35 19.65
C ARG A 80 -2.67 -3.32 18.63
N HIS A 81 -2.80 -2.88 17.37
CA HIS A 81 -3.29 -3.73 16.29
C HIS A 81 -2.36 -4.92 16.01
N ALA A 82 -1.05 -4.72 16.04
CA ALA A 82 -0.08 -5.80 15.86
C ALA A 82 -0.13 -6.83 17.00
N GLU A 83 -0.27 -6.38 18.25
CA GLU A 83 -0.45 -7.26 19.42
C GLU A 83 -1.72 -8.10 19.31
N MET A 84 -2.84 -7.47 18.92
CA MET A 84 -4.11 -8.17 18.71
C MET A 84 -4.04 -9.17 17.54
N ALA A 85 -3.34 -8.83 16.45
CA ALA A 85 -3.14 -9.74 15.34
C ALA A 85 -2.29 -10.96 15.75
N ARG A 86 -1.24 -10.75 16.55
CA ARG A 86 -0.41 -11.83 17.10
C ARG A 86 -1.19 -12.72 18.06
N ALA A 87 -1.99 -12.15 18.96
CA ALA A 87 -2.82 -12.91 19.89
C ALA A 87 -3.83 -13.80 19.14
N ARG A 88 -4.47 -13.28 18.08
CA ARG A 88 -5.36 -14.07 17.20
C ARG A 88 -4.64 -15.19 16.46
N GLN A 89 -3.39 -14.98 16.05
CA GLN A 89 -2.60 -16.04 15.39
C GLN A 89 -2.20 -17.15 16.36
N VAL A 90 -1.94 -16.83 17.63
CA VAL A 90 -1.66 -17.84 18.67
C VAL A 90 -2.90 -18.68 18.98
N ASP A 91 -4.07 -18.04 19.11
CA ASP A 91 -5.36 -18.73 19.32
C ASP A 91 -5.75 -19.62 18.12
N ALA A 92 -5.45 -19.19 16.89
CA ALA A 92 -5.66 -19.99 15.68
C ALA A 92 -4.58 -21.07 15.44
N GLY A 93 -3.56 -21.15 16.31
CA GLY A 93 -2.35 -21.94 16.14
C GLY A 93 -2.09 -23.02 17.20
N GLU A 94 -3.10 -23.49 17.94
CA GLU A 94 -2.93 -24.67 18.80
C GLU A 94 -2.81 -25.96 17.94
N PRO A 95 -1.72 -26.75 18.10
CA PRO A 95 -1.35 -27.82 17.19
C PRO A 95 -2.00 -29.17 17.54
N ALA A 96 -2.19 -29.96 16.48
CA ALA A 96 -2.49 -31.37 16.49
C ALA A 96 -1.36 -32.22 17.12
N GLU A 97 -1.26 -32.23 18.44
CA GLU A 97 -0.32 -33.08 19.19
C GLU A 97 -1.06 -33.94 20.24
N LEU A 98 -2.05 -34.72 19.78
CA LEU A 98 -2.65 -35.83 20.55
C LEU A 98 -3.05 -36.98 19.60
N ALA A 99 -2.12 -37.49 18.80
CA ALA A 99 -2.30 -38.75 18.07
C ALA A 99 -0.96 -39.43 17.74
N SER A 100 -0.08 -39.55 18.75
CA SER A 100 1.22 -40.24 18.59
C SER A 100 1.55 -41.14 19.77
N GLU A 101 0.57 -41.86 20.32
CA GLU A 101 0.83 -42.85 21.37
C GLU A 101 -0.04 -44.10 21.23
N GLN A 102 -0.20 -44.69 20.04
CA GLN A 102 -0.63 -46.09 19.91
C GLN A 102 0.02 -46.75 18.69
N GLY A 103 1.31 -47.05 18.78
CA GLY A 103 2.07 -47.74 17.73
C GLY A 103 3.25 -48.57 18.23
N GLN A 104 3.37 -48.81 19.54
CA GLN A 104 4.39 -49.68 20.11
C GLN A 104 3.85 -50.42 21.34
N GLN A 105 3.04 -51.45 21.12
CA GLN A 105 2.87 -52.56 22.07
C GLN A 105 2.21 -53.73 21.32
N GLY A 106 2.99 -54.80 21.09
CA GLY A 106 2.50 -56.01 20.43
C GLY A 106 3.51 -56.80 19.59
N ALA A 107 4.80 -56.76 19.92
CA ALA A 107 5.72 -57.84 19.55
C ALA A 107 6.00 -58.67 20.81
N ALA A 108 5.30 -59.79 20.99
CA ALA A 108 5.71 -60.87 21.89
C ALA A 108 4.93 -62.16 21.59
N ALA A 109 5.73 -63.21 21.37
CA ALA A 109 5.42 -64.65 21.31
C ALA A 109 4.80 -65.21 20.03
#